data_AF-A0A7W0P379-F1
#
_entry.id   AF-A0A7W0P379-F1
#
_cell.length_a   1.000
_cell.length_b   1.000
_cell.length_c   1.000
_cell.angle_alpha   90.00
_cell.angle_beta   90.00
_cell.angle_gamma   90.00
#
_symmetry.space_group_name_H-M   'P 1'
#
loop_
_entity.id
_entity.type
_entity.pdbx_description
1 polymer ?
#
loop_
_entity_poly.entity_id
_entity_poly.type
_entity_poly.pdbx_seq_one_letter_code
_entity_poly.pdbx_strand_id
1 'polypeptide(L)' 'MKYMILMLGDQATMMEVKTPEWIRDMIAFMGEVNDDLVKAGELVDGQGLADPSQGKTVRSRERAPVVTDGPYAETKVR' A
#
# COMPACT_ATOMS: atom_id res chain seq x y z
N MET A 1 11.72 5.37 -18.87
CA MET A 1 10.51 5.98 -18.29
C MET A 1 10.20 5.27 -16.99
N LYS A 2 9.70 5.97 -15.96
CA LYS A 2 9.37 5.36 -14.65
C LYS A 2 7.87 5.42 -14.41
N TYR A 3 7.33 4.41 -13.76
CA TYR A 3 5.92 4.30 -13.41
C TYR A 3 5.76 4.07 -11.91
N MET A 4 4.68 4.60 -11.34
CA MET A 4 4.26 4.31 -9.98
C MET A 4 3.00 3.46 -10.05
N ILE A 5 3.07 2.25 -9.53
CA ILE A 5 1.96 1.31 -9.47
C ILE A 5 1.44 1.32 -8.03
N LEU A 6 0.16 1.68 -7.86
CA LEU A 6 -0.49 1.70 -6.55
C LEU A 6 -1.28 0.42 -6.36
N MET A 7 -0.90 -0.36 -5.35
CA MET A 7 -1.64 -1.54 -4.93
C MET A 7 -2.74 -1.11 -3.96
N LEU A 8 -3.99 -1.13 -4.42
CA LEU A 8 -5.17 -0.77 -3.63
C LEU A 8 -5.90 -2.05 -3.23
N GLY A 9 -6.20 -2.19 -1.94
CA GLY A 9 -6.94 -3.32 -1.39
C GLY A 9 -7.43 -3.02 0.01
N ASP A 10 -8.49 -3.72 0.44
CA ASP A 10 -8.93 -3.71 1.83
C ASP A 10 -8.32 -4.90 2.58
N GLN A 11 -7.42 -4.59 3.50
CA GLN A 11 -6.73 -5.59 4.31
C GLN A 11 -7.71 -6.33 5.24
N ALA A 12 -8.71 -5.65 5.79
CA ALA A 12 -9.68 -6.27 6.70
C ALA A 12 -10.52 -7.31 5.96
N THR A 13 -11.09 -6.93 4.81
CA THR A 13 -11.82 -7.87 3.95
C THR A 13 -10.92 -9.02 3.50
N MET A 14 -9.67 -8.75 3.08
CA MET A 14 -8.76 -9.83 2.66
C MET A 14 -8.55 -10.86 3.78
N MET A 15 -8.32 -10.42 5.01
CA MET A 15 -8.11 -11.30 6.16
C MET A 15 -9.39 -12.08 6.55
N GLU A 16 -10.57 -11.55 6.24
CA GLU A 16 -11.85 -12.22 6.49
C GLU A 16 -12.17 -13.27 5.42
N VAL A 17 -11.96 -12.93 4.14
CA VAL A 17 -12.46 -13.75 3.01
C VAL A 17 -11.43 -14.78 2.51
N LYS A 18 -10.15 -14.64 2.87
CA LYS A 18 -9.06 -15.51 2.39
C LYS A 18 -8.50 -16.36 3.51
N THR A 19 -8.07 -17.57 3.16
CA THR A 19 -7.38 -18.44 4.11
C THR A 19 -5.96 -17.91 4.37
N PRO A 20 -5.39 -18.15 5.56
CA PRO A 20 -4.00 -17.80 5.84
C PRO A 20 -3.01 -18.42 4.84
N GLU A 21 -3.29 -19.63 4.35
CA GLU A 21 -2.50 -20.32 3.33
C GLU A 21 -2.50 -19.52 2.03
N TRP A 22 -3.68 -19.12 1.55
CA TRP A 22 -3.80 -18.32 0.34
C TRP A 22 -3.06 -16.98 0.46
N ILE A 23 -3.12 -16.32 1.62
CA ILE A 23 -2.42 -15.06 1.86
C ILE A 23 -0.92 -15.26 1.80
N ARG A 24 -0.40 -16.34 2.41
CA ARG A 24 1.04 -16.67 2.34
C ARG A 24 1.49 -16.95 0.92
N ASP A 25 0.72 -17.71 0.15
CA ASP A 25 1.04 -18.03 -1.23
C ASP A 25 1.04 -16.78 -2.13
N MET A 26 0.08 -15.87 -1.92
CA MET A 26 0.04 -14.58 -2.62
C MET A 26 1.27 -13.72 -2.29
N ILE A 27 1.68 -13.66 -1.01
CA ILE A 27 2.87 -12.91 -0.59
C ILE A 27 4.13 -13.51 -1.24
N ALA A 28 4.25 -14.84 -1.25
CA ALA A 28 5.37 -15.51 -1.89
C ALA A 28 5.44 -15.21 -3.39
N PHE A 29 4.31 -15.32 -4.10
CA PHE A 29 4.21 -14.98 -5.51
C PHE A 29 4.62 -13.53 -5.81
N MET A 30 4.15 -12.56 -5.01
CA MET A 30 4.54 -11.16 -5.17
C MET A 30 6.04 -10.95 -4.91
N GLY A 31 6.63 -11.73 -4.00
CA GLY A 31 8.07 -11.77 -3.77
C GLY A 31 8.84 -12.23 -5.00
N GLU A 32 8.42 -13.33 -5.64
CA GLU A 32 9.04 -13.85 -6.86
C GLU A 32 8.98 -12.84 -8.02
N VAL A 33 7.82 -12.18 -8.20
CA VAL A 33 7.65 -11.12 -9.21
C VAL A 33 8.62 -9.97 -8.96
N ASN A 34 8.77 -9.53 -7.70
CA ASN A 34 9.70 -8.45 -7.36
C ASN A 34 11.15 -8.87 -7.61
N ASP A 35 11.55 -10.10 -7.25
CA ASP A 35 12.90 -10.61 -7.47
C ASP A 35 13.26 -10.62 -8.96
N ASP A 36 12.33 -11.01 -9.82
CA ASP A 36 12.54 -11.02 -11.26
C ASP A 36 12.65 -9.60 -11.83
N LEU A 37 11.85 -8.65 -11.35
CA LEU A 37 11.97 -7.24 -11.73
C LEU A 37 13.30 -6.62 -11.25
N VAL A 38 13.81 -7.04 -10.08
CA VAL A 38 15.14 -6.63 -9.60
C VAL A 38 16.23 -7.19 -10.50
N LYS A 39 16.19 -8.48 -10.84
CA LYS A 39 17.18 -9.12 -11.73
C LYS A 39 17.19 -8.47 -13.12
N ALA A 40 16.03 -8.05 -13.61
CA ALA A 40 15.89 -7.33 -14.88
C ALA A 40 16.39 -5.87 -14.79
N GLY A 41 16.61 -5.33 -13.59
CA GLY A 41 16.96 -3.92 -13.37
C GLY A 41 15.77 -2.96 -13.55
N GLU A 42 14.55 -3.47 -13.48
CA GLU A 42 13.31 -2.72 -13.73
C GLU A 42 12.64 -2.22 -12.44
N LEU A 43 12.86 -2.92 -11.31
CA LEU A 43 12.33 -2.47 -10.02
C LEU A 43 13.15 -1.30 -9.47
N VAL A 44 12.51 -0.13 -9.35
CA VAL A 44 13.12 1.06 -8.75
C VAL A 44 12.95 1.06 -7.24
N ASP A 45 11.73 0.81 -6.74
CA ASP A 45 11.39 0.71 -5.32
C ASP A 45 10.03 -0.01 -5.17
N GLY A 46 9.78 -0.59 -3.99
CA GLY A 46 8.53 -1.23 -3.63
C GLY A 46 8.40 -1.32 -2.11
N GLN A 47 7.40 -0.65 -1.54
CA GLN A 47 7.16 -0.61 -0.10
C GLN A 47 5.72 -1.00 0.21
N GLY A 48 5.54 -1.81 1.25
CA GLY A 48 4.24 -2.00 1.90
C GLY A 48 3.88 -0.76 2.71
N LEU A 49 2.60 -0.38 2.69
CA LEU A 49 2.10 0.70 3.53
C LEU A 49 1.61 0.14 4.88
N ALA A 50 1.81 0.93 5.93
CA ALA A 50 1.19 0.67 7.23
C ALA A 50 -0.34 0.85 7.16
N ASP A 51 -1.03 0.36 8.18
CA ASP A 51 -2.48 0.51 8.29
C ASP A 51 -2.90 2.00 8.19
N PRO A 52 -3.98 2.34 7.45
CA PRO A 52 -4.41 3.72 7.28
C PRO A 52 -4.66 4.49 8.59
N SER A 53 -5.02 3.80 9.67
CA SER A 53 -5.19 4.40 11.00
C SER A 53 -3.91 4.97 11.60
N GLN A 54 -2.74 4.51 11.13
CA GLN A 54 -1.43 5.03 11.54
C GLN A 54 -0.99 6.24 10.70
N GLY A 55 -1.73 6.56 9.63
CA GLY A 55 -1.47 7.71 8.77
C GLY A 55 -1.74 9.04 9.47
N LYS A 56 -1.03 10.08 9.03
CA LYS A 56 -1.31 11.48 9.39
C LYS A 56 -1.41 12.31 8.12
N THR A 57 -2.43 13.15 8.04
CA THR A 57 -2.64 14.06 6.92
C THR A 57 -2.27 15.47 7.35
N VAL A 58 -1.38 16.11 6.60
CA VAL A 58 -0.98 17.50 6.81
C VAL A 58 -1.56 18.36 5.69
N ARG A 59 -2.38 19.36 6.05
CA ARG A 59 -2.94 20.33 5.11
C ARG A 59 -2.25 21.68 5.32
N SER A 60 -1.48 22.11 4.31
CA SER A 60 -0.89 23.46 4.30
C SER A 60 -1.98 24.50 4.07
N ARG A 61 -2.04 25.52 4.93
CA ARG A 61 -2.89 26.71 4.79
C ARG A 61 -2.04 27.95 5.03
N GLU A 62 -2.51 29.11 4.55
CA GLU A 62 -1.75 30.37 4.57
C GLU A 62 -1.23 30.82 5.96
N ARG A 63 -1.92 30.44 7.05
CA ARG A 63 -1.53 30.84 8.42
C ARG A 63 -0.74 29.79 9.20
N ALA A 64 -1.06 28.50 9.06
CA ALA A 64 -0.37 27.39 9.71
C ALA A 64 -0.82 26.05 9.11
N PRO A 65 0.06 25.03 9.07
CA PRO A 65 -0.33 23.68 8.69
C PRO A 65 -1.27 23.06 9.75
N VAL A 66 -2.30 22.36 9.28
CA VAL A 66 -3.21 21.59 10.15
C VAL A 66 -2.89 20.11 9.97
N VAL A 67 -2.67 19.40 11.08
CA VAL A 67 -2.42 17.95 11.09
C VAL A 67 -3.67 17.24 11.59
N THR A 68 -4.11 16.22 10.88
CA THR A 68 -5.22 15.34 11.28
C THR A 68 -4.76 13.89 11.24
N ASP A 69 -5.23 13.08 12.19
CA ASP A 69 -5.00 11.63 12.15
C ASP A 69 -5.83 10.98 11.03
N GLY A 70 -5.30 9.89 10.48
CA GLY A 70 -5.93 9.13 9.40
C GLY A 70 -5.55 9.58 7.99
N PRO A 71 -6.09 8.86 6.98
CA PRO A 71 -5.76 9.07 5.57
C PRO A 71 -6.30 10.41 5.03
N TYR A 72 -5.81 10.80 3.85
CA TYR A 72 -6.21 12.07 3.22
C TYR A 72 -7.72 12.19 2.98
N ALA A 73 -8.34 11.08 2.61
CA ALA A 73 -9.78 10.94 2.44
C ALA A 73 -10.20 9.52 2.84
N GLU A 74 -11.41 9.37 3.39
CA GLU A 74 -12.00 8.06 3.54
C GLU A 74 -12.40 7.53 2.16
N THR A 75 -11.84 6.38 1.79
CA THR A 75 -12.15 5.71 0.53
C THR A 75 -12.69 4.32 0.82
N LYS A 76 -13.86 4.00 0.26
CA LYS A 76 -14.29 2.59 0.19
C LYS A 76 -13.57 1.94 -0.98
N VAL A 77 -12.66 1.02 -0.69
CA VAL A 77 -12.19 0.07 -1.70
C VAL A 77 -13.33 -0.94 -1.86
N ARG A 78 -13.96 -0.95 -3.04
CA ARG A 78 -15.03 -1.89 -3.37
C ARG A 78 -14.49 -3.27 -3.71
#